data_AF-Q28VV3-F1
#
_entry.id   AF-Q28VV3-F1
#
_cell.length_a   1.000
_cell.length_b   1.000
_cell.length_c   1.000
_cell.angle_alpha   90.00
_cell.angle_beta   90.00
_cell.angle_gamma   90.00
#
_symmetry.space_group_name_H-M   'P 1'
#
loop_
_entity.id
_entity.type
_entity.pdbx_description
1 polymer ?
#
loop_
_entity_poly.entity_id
_entity_poly.type
_entity_poly.pdbx_seq_one_letter_code
_entity_poly.pdbx_strand_id
1 'polypeptide(L)'
;MDRRKFIATSAALPSAALVSTVAAASVEEPHQGWLDEWREITDYINSYPDDDAYTELSPRLSELERLLVETPANTPQGILAKIDYTIEDYGEYFFGCIANDMDRKMLASIRDAVSLMVAAV
;
A
#
# COMPACT_ATOMS: atom_id res chain seq x y z
N MET A 1 -10.72 71.16 -13.41
CA MET A 1 -11.79 71.62 -12.48
C MET A 1 -13.06 70.88 -12.83
N ASP A 2 -13.88 70.62 -11.80
CA ASP A 2 -15.16 69.89 -11.75
C ASP A 2 -15.12 68.36 -11.82
N ARG A 3 -15.23 67.62 -10.70
CA ARG A 3 -16.27 67.50 -9.63
C ARG A 3 -17.38 66.50 -9.99
N ARG A 4 -17.17 65.26 -9.50
CA ARG A 4 -18.11 64.33 -8.84
C ARG A 4 -19.47 64.09 -9.53
N LYS A 5 -19.78 62.80 -9.76
CA LYS A 5 -20.92 62.14 -9.10
C LYS A 5 -20.83 60.62 -9.19
N PHE A 6 -20.90 60.05 -8.00
CA PHE A 6 -21.05 58.66 -7.61
C PHE A 6 -22.48 58.21 -7.93
N ILE A 7 -22.69 57.06 -8.58
CA ILE A 7 -23.79 56.12 -8.25
C ILE A 7 -23.25 54.70 -8.39
N ALA A 8 -23.27 54.00 -7.27
CA ALA A 8 -23.01 52.59 -7.14
C ALA A 8 -24.17 51.77 -7.73
N THR A 9 -23.87 50.67 -8.41
CA THR A 9 -24.79 49.53 -8.45
C THR A 9 -23.97 48.26 -8.49
N SER A 10 -23.88 47.63 -7.32
CA SER A 10 -23.41 46.26 -7.14
C SER A 10 -24.27 45.31 -7.94
N ALA A 11 -23.68 44.58 -8.88
CA ALA A 11 -24.22 43.32 -9.35
C ALA A 11 -23.37 42.22 -8.71
N ALA A 12 -23.91 41.64 -7.64
CA ALA A 12 -23.42 40.41 -7.06
C ALA A 12 -23.52 39.32 -8.13
N LEU A 13 -22.37 38.82 -8.61
CA LEU A 13 -22.34 37.58 -9.35
C LEU A 13 -22.51 36.45 -8.33
N PRO A 14 -23.57 35.63 -8.42
CA PRO A 14 -23.72 34.49 -7.54
C PRO A 14 -22.53 33.57 -7.76
N SER A 15 -21.77 33.34 -6.68
CA SER A 15 -20.85 32.22 -6.55
C SER A 15 -21.64 30.93 -6.70
N ALA A 16 -21.91 30.53 -7.94
CA ALA A 16 -22.36 29.19 -8.25
C ALA A 16 -21.17 28.28 -7.97
N ALA A 17 -21.14 27.80 -6.73
CA ALA A 17 -20.25 26.79 -6.23
C ALA A 17 -20.22 25.65 -7.25
N LEU A 18 -19.12 25.54 -7.98
CA LEU A 18 -18.71 24.28 -8.59
C LEU A 18 -18.40 23.37 -7.42
N VAL A 19 -19.44 22.74 -6.87
CA VAL A 19 -19.30 21.54 -6.07
C VAL A 19 -18.80 20.49 -7.05
N SER A 20 -17.48 20.47 -7.25
CA SER A 20 -16.81 19.28 -7.77
C SER A 20 -17.04 18.19 -6.74
N THR A 21 -18.13 17.43 -6.91
CA THR A 21 -18.21 16.06 -6.42
C THR A 21 -17.11 15.28 -7.14
N VAL A 22 -15.89 15.40 -6.64
CA VAL A 22 -14.89 14.34 -6.82
C VAL A 22 -15.50 13.16 -6.08
N ALA A 23 -16.12 12.26 -6.82
CA ALA A 23 -16.37 10.93 -6.32
C ALA A 23 -15.04 10.46 -5.74
N ALA A 24 -15.00 10.21 -4.44
CA ALA A 24 -13.87 9.58 -3.79
C ALA A 24 -13.81 8.16 -4.37
N ALA A 25 -13.15 8.00 -5.52
CA ALA A 25 -12.58 6.73 -5.89
C ALA A 25 -11.66 6.39 -4.72
N SER A 26 -12.07 5.41 -3.91
CA SER A 26 -11.16 4.77 -2.98
C SER A 26 -9.95 4.38 -3.81
N VAL A 27 -8.82 5.06 -3.59
CA VAL A 27 -7.56 4.68 -4.19
C VAL A 27 -7.26 3.32 -3.55
N GLU A 28 -7.62 2.25 -4.25
CA GLU A 28 -7.32 0.90 -3.83
C GLU A 28 -5.80 0.79 -3.85
N GLU A 29 -5.22 0.65 -2.67
CA GLU A 29 -3.77 0.63 -2.50
C GLU A 29 -3.23 -0.70 -3.04
N PRO A 30 -2.25 -0.70 -3.97
CA PRO A 30 -1.92 -1.88 -4.77
C PRO A 30 -1.17 -2.98 -4.02
N HIS A 31 -0.70 -2.72 -2.79
CA HIS A 31 0.15 -3.64 -2.04
C HIS A 31 -0.47 -5.02 -1.82
N GLN A 32 -1.79 -5.11 -1.64
CA GLN A 32 -2.44 -6.42 -1.47
C GLN A 32 -2.33 -7.25 -2.75
N GLY A 33 -2.56 -6.64 -3.91
CA GLY A 33 -2.41 -7.33 -5.20
C GLY A 33 -0.96 -7.78 -5.46
N TRP A 34 0.03 -6.97 -5.06
CA TRP A 34 1.44 -7.36 -5.17
C TRP A 34 1.81 -8.52 -4.25
N LEU A 35 1.29 -8.53 -3.02
CA LEU A 35 1.51 -9.61 -2.07
C LEU A 35 0.88 -10.91 -2.57
N ASP A 36 -0.35 -10.85 -3.09
CA ASP A 36 -1.04 -12.04 -3.60
C ASP A 36 -0.29 -12.63 -4.82
N GLU A 37 0.17 -11.78 -5.75
CA GLU A 37 0.98 -12.23 -6.89
C GLU A 37 2.34 -12.81 -6.44
N TRP A 38 2.98 -12.20 -5.45
CA TRP A 38 4.22 -12.72 -4.88
C TRP A 38 4.02 -14.10 -4.26
N ARG A 39 2.93 -14.32 -3.52
CA ARG A 39 2.58 -15.64 -2.94
C ARG A 39 2.34 -16.67 -4.04
N GLU A 40 1.60 -16.33 -5.08
CA GLU A 40 1.33 -17.24 -6.21
C GLU A 40 2.61 -17.69 -6.91
N ILE A 41 3.53 -16.75 -7.18
CA ILE A 41 4.81 -17.07 -7.83
C ILE A 41 5.68 -17.91 -6.88
N THR A 42 5.77 -17.55 -5.60
CA THR A 42 6.54 -18.29 -4.60
C THR A 42 6.02 -19.72 -4.44
N ASP A 43 4.70 -19.90 -4.31
CA ASP A 43 4.06 -21.22 -4.22
C ASP A 43 4.31 -22.06 -5.48
N TYR A 44 4.26 -21.43 -6.67
CA TYR A 44 4.56 -22.09 -7.93
C TYR A 44 6.02 -22.58 -7.97
N ILE A 45 6.99 -21.71 -7.68
CA ILE A 45 8.42 -22.06 -7.65
C ILE A 45 8.67 -23.18 -6.65
N ASN A 46 8.13 -23.10 -5.43
CA ASN A 46 8.31 -24.10 -4.38
C ASN A 46 7.68 -25.45 -4.73
N SER A 47 6.62 -25.46 -5.54
CA SER A 47 5.96 -26.70 -6.00
C SER A 47 6.70 -27.39 -7.14
N TYR A 48 7.56 -26.67 -7.87
CA TYR A 48 8.30 -27.16 -9.04
C TYR A 48 9.80 -26.82 -8.96
N PRO A 49 10.54 -27.36 -7.96
CA PRO A 49 11.92 -26.95 -7.66
C PRO A 49 12.97 -27.35 -8.71
N ASP A 50 12.63 -28.19 -9.68
CA ASP A 50 13.55 -28.75 -10.69
C ASP A 50 13.54 -27.99 -12.04
N ASP A 51 12.86 -26.84 -12.15
CA ASP A 51 12.51 -26.26 -13.45
C ASP A 51 13.01 -24.82 -13.71
N ASP A 52 13.09 -24.48 -15.00
CA ASP A 52 13.38 -23.14 -15.55
C ASP A 52 12.43 -22.04 -15.02
N ALA A 53 11.36 -22.44 -14.32
CA ALA A 53 10.38 -21.60 -13.64
C ALA A 53 11.02 -20.50 -12.76
N TYR A 54 12.04 -20.84 -11.96
CA TYR A 54 12.73 -19.81 -11.16
C TYR A 54 13.43 -18.79 -12.06
N THR A 55 14.11 -19.24 -13.11
CA THR A 55 14.81 -18.36 -14.05
C THR A 55 13.84 -17.42 -14.79
N GLU A 56 12.68 -17.93 -15.18
CA GLU A 56 11.65 -17.16 -15.89
C GLU A 56 10.94 -16.15 -14.96
N LEU A 57 10.63 -16.55 -13.73
CA LEU A 57 9.79 -15.77 -12.81
C LEU A 57 10.57 -14.91 -11.83
N SER A 58 11.86 -15.19 -11.60
CA SER A 58 12.72 -14.40 -10.68
C SER A 58 12.71 -12.89 -10.97
N PRO A 59 12.75 -12.41 -12.23
CA PRO A 59 12.67 -10.97 -12.50
C PRO A 59 11.35 -10.34 -12.02
N ARG A 60 10.23 -11.08 -12.14
CA ARG A 60 8.93 -10.60 -11.68
C ARG A 60 8.85 -10.64 -10.15
N LEU A 61 9.35 -11.71 -9.55
CA LEU A 61 9.42 -11.86 -8.10
C LEU A 61 10.22 -10.71 -7.47
N SER A 62 11.43 -10.44 -7.95
CA SER A 62 12.27 -9.33 -7.44
C SER A 62 11.64 -7.95 -7.63
N GLU A 63 10.88 -7.74 -8.72
CA GLU A 63 10.15 -6.48 -8.89
C GLU A 63 9.01 -6.34 -7.88
N LEU A 64 8.28 -7.42 -7.57
CA LEU A 64 7.22 -7.41 -6.56
C LEU A 64 7.78 -7.13 -5.16
N GLU A 65 8.89 -7.78 -4.80
CA GLU A 65 9.61 -7.55 -3.54
C GLU A 65 10.03 -6.09 -3.41
N ARG A 66 10.62 -5.53 -4.48
CA ARG A 66 11.00 -4.12 -4.54
C ARG A 66 9.78 -3.21 -4.37
N LEU A 67 8.67 -3.49 -5.05
CA LEU A 67 7.44 -2.70 -4.94
C LEU A 67 6.85 -2.74 -3.52
N LEU A 68 6.80 -3.91 -2.88
CA LEU A 68 6.33 -4.10 -1.51
C LEU A 68 7.20 -3.34 -0.51
N VAL A 69 8.53 -3.38 -0.66
CA VAL A 69 9.47 -2.72 0.26
C VAL A 69 9.51 -1.21 0.06
N GLU A 70 9.72 -0.75 -1.17
CA GLU A 70 10.04 0.65 -1.47
C GLU A 70 8.82 1.56 -1.56
N THR A 71 7.66 1.02 -1.95
CA THR A 71 6.45 1.85 -2.10
C THR A 71 5.85 2.17 -0.73
N PRO A 72 5.65 3.46 -0.37
CA PRO A 72 4.96 3.84 0.86
C PRO A 72 3.52 3.31 0.86
N ALA A 73 3.10 2.73 1.99
CA ALA A 73 1.71 2.38 2.24
C ALA A 73 1.03 3.51 3.03
N ASN A 74 -0.12 3.98 2.55
CA ASN A 74 -0.89 5.08 3.14
C ASN A 74 -2.25 4.62 3.68
N THR A 75 -2.60 3.36 3.47
CA THR A 75 -3.80 2.72 4.02
C THR A 75 -3.39 1.63 5.03
N PRO A 76 -4.24 1.33 6.02
CA PRO A 76 -3.99 0.20 6.91
C PRO A 76 -3.82 -1.13 6.16
N GLN A 77 -4.57 -1.35 5.08
CA GLN A 77 -4.49 -2.55 4.25
C GLN A 77 -3.10 -2.69 3.60
N GLY A 78 -2.56 -1.60 3.04
CA GLY A 78 -1.20 -1.63 2.49
C GLY A 78 -0.13 -1.81 3.56
N ILE A 79 -0.31 -1.24 4.76
CA ILE A 79 0.60 -1.49 5.89
C ILE A 79 0.59 -2.98 6.27
N LEU A 80 -0.59 -3.60 6.35
CA LEU A 80 -0.74 -5.03 6.63
C LEU A 80 -0.07 -5.88 5.56
N ALA A 81 -0.26 -5.58 4.28
CA ALA A 81 0.38 -6.32 3.19
C ALA A 81 1.93 -6.27 3.28
N LYS A 82 2.51 -5.12 3.62
CA LYS A 82 3.97 -5.02 3.83
C LYS A 82 4.47 -5.83 5.03
N ILE A 83 3.71 -5.85 6.12
CA ILE A 83 4.06 -6.65 7.30
C ILE A 83 3.93 -8.14 7.00
N ASP A 84 2.86 -8.56 6.33
CA ASP A 84 2.63 -9.96 5.95
C ASP A 84 3.75 -10.45 5.01
N TYR A 85 4.09 -9.67 3.98
CA TYR A 85 5.26 -9.94 3.14
C TYR A 85 6.54 -10.11 3.98
N THR A 86 6.82 -9.18 4.89
CA THR A 86 8.03 -9.24 5.74
C THR A 86 8.03 -10.49 6.63
N ILE A 87 6.88 -10.91 7.16
CA ILE A 87 6.80 -12.11 8.00
C ILE A 87 7.01 -13.39 7.18
N GLU A 88 6.53 -13.41 5.94
CA GLU A 88 6.56 -14.57 5.03
C GLU A 88 7.93 -14.71 4.33
N ASP A 89 8.48 -13.63 3.79
CA ASP A 89 9.77 -13.59 3.08
C ASP A 89 10.97 -13.84 3.99
N TYR A 90 10.88 -13.47 5.27
CA TYR A 90 11.93 -13.76 6.26
C TYR A 90 12.09 -15.27 6.55
N GLY A 91 11.37 -16.14 5.84
CA GLY A 91 11.36 -17.58 5.99
C GLY A 91 12.16 -18.36 4.93
N GLU A 92 13.49 -18.44 5.08
CA GLU A 92 14.33 -19.66 4.92
C GLU A 92 15.84 -19.36 4.93
N TYR A 93 16.28 -18.18 4.47
CA TYR A 93 17.71 -17.87 4.30
C TYR A 93 18.45 -17.35 5.56
N PHE A 94 17.73 -17.03 6.65
CA PHE A 94 18.29 -16.37 7.85
C PHE A 94 18.11 -17.15 9.17
N PHE A 95 17.77 -18.45 9.14
CA PHE A 95 17.42 -19.24 10.34
C PHE A 95 18.61 -19.77 11.17
N GLY A 96 19.62 -18.94 11.41
CA GLY A 96 20.78 -19.29 12.22
C GLY A 96 20.82 -18.69 13.64
N CYS A 97 20.03 -17.66 13.98
CA CYS A 97 20.20 -16.95 15.24
C CYS A 97 18.90 -16.63 16.00
N ILE A 98 18.97 -16.74 17.33
CA ILE A 98 17.90 -16.58 18.33
C ILE A 98 17.21 -15.19 18.25
N ALA A 99 17.88 -14.19 17.68
CA ALA A 99 17.33 -12.83 17.53
C ALA A 99 16.15 -12.76 16.54
N ASN A 100 16.10 -13.64 15.54
CA ASN A 100 15.17 -13.48 14.40
C ASN A 100 13.72 -13.91 14.71
N ASP A 101 13.51 -14.79 15.69
CA ASP A 101 12.15 -15.15 16.14
C ASP A 101 11.50 -14.00 16.94
N MET A 102 12.31 -13.13 17.55
CA MET A 102 11.82 -11.96 18.27
C MET A 102 11.29 -10.90 17.30
N ASP A 103 11.97 -10.66 16.18
CA ASP A 103 11.54 -9.70 15.16
C ASP A 103 10.24 -10.15 14.49
N ARG A 104 10.12 -11.45 14.14
CA ARG A 104 8.88 -12.02 13.60
C ARG A 104 7.71 -11.88 14.57
N LYS A 105 7.92 -12.17 15.86
CA LYS A 105 6.90 -12.01 16.91
C LYS A 105 6.50 -10.55 17.11
N MET A 106 7.47 -9.64 17.06
CA MET A 106 7.21 -8.20 17.13
C MET A 106 6.36 -7.74 15.94
N LEU A 107 6.74 -8.12 14.71
CA LEU A 107 5.99 -7.79 13.50
C LEU A 107 4.57 -8.37 13.53
N ALA A 108 4.40 -9.62 13.97
CA ALA A 108 3.08 -10.24 14.16
C ALA A 108 2.24 -9.46 15.19
N SER A 109 2.82 -9.03 16.31
CA SER A 109 2.12 -8.21 17.30
C SER A 109 1.69 -6.85 16.73
N ILE A 110 2.52 -6.23 15.87
CA ILE A 110 2.18 -4.95 15.20
C ILE A 110 1.05 -5.18 14.18
N ARG A 111 1.13 -6.25 13.39
CA ARG A 111 0.09 -6.67 12.43
C ARG A 111 -1.27 -6.81 13.11
N ASP A 112 -1.32 -7.52 14.24
CA ASP A 112 -2.56 -7.74 14.98
C ASP A 112 -3.14 -6.43 15.52
N ALA A 113 -2.29 -5.54 16.04
CA ALA A 113 -2.71 -4.22 16.49
C ALA A 113 -3.28 -3.37 15.34
N VAL A 114 -2.64 -3.37 14.17
CA VAL A 114 -3.14 -2.66 12.98
C VAL A 114 -4.46 -3.25 12.51
N SER A 115 -4.59 -4.58 12.48
CA SER A 115 -5.81 -5.27 12.09
C SER A 115 -6.99 -4.92 13.01
N LEU A 116 -6.75 -4.83 14.32
CA LEU A 116 -7.76 -4.40 15.29
C LEU A 116 -8.23 -2.96 15.07
N MET A 117 -7.31 -2.06 14.70
CA MET A 117 -7.66 -0.67 14.38
C MET A 117 -8.53 -0.57 13.12
N VAL A 118 -8.31 -1.45 12.14
CA VAL A 118 -9.15 -1.53 10.93
C VAL A 118 -10.54 -2.06 11.23
N ALA A 119 -10.66 -3.08 12.09
CA ALA A 119 -11.95 -3.71 12.41
C ALA A 119 -12.85 -2.86 13.32
N ALA A 120 -12.31 -1.82 13.96
CA ALA A 120 -13.03 -0.93 14.87
C ALA A 120 -13.69 0.28 14.19
N VAL A 121 -13.52 0.43 12.86
CA VAL A 121 -14.07 1.50 12.02
C VAL A 121 -15.25 0.98 11.21
#